data_AF-A0A9Q1BP35-F1
#
_entry.id   AF-A0A9Q1BP35-F1
#
_cell.length_a   1.000
_cell.length_b   1.000
_cell.length_c   1.000
_cell.angle_alpha   90.00
_cell.angle_beta   90.00
_cell.angle_gamma   90.00
#
_symmetry.space_group_name_H-M   'P 1'
#
loop_
_entity.id
_entity.type
_entity.pdbx_description
1 polymer ?
#
loop_
_entity_poly.entity_id
_entity_poly.type
_entity_poly.pdbx_seq_one_letter_code
_entity_poly.pdbx_strand_id
1 'polypeptide(L)'
;MACEIIIIIIIIIIIIIIIIIIIIIIIIIIIIIIIIIIIIIIIIIIIIIIIIIIIIIIINLLIFESNQRMSKRRRRRPLLTPRTETSKDRQASLGHRPTLSIGTRSTPVDQQENTNIPSWQSAFDSFKTVVQKSIASVKDAIKQLHVDLGQAIEFQSKRVDEMESKMAAMGNDHANFSAKILQLEDALLKKDEKINKLERMSRRNNFRIVGVNQNNGENVESIVKDQILPLFDNPDIVIERCHRDGRGANGRPPDILVRCLSYRMKVDIMKKRRTVLNGKAFFIVDDLTKMDLTERKKWALEVKQLYDNGTTLHFSGGKWRDGAGKPYTFEIRAT
;
A
#
# COMPACT_ATOMS: atom_id res chain seq x y z
N MET A 1 13.22 56.05 44.48
CA MET A 1 12.56 56.47 43.23
C MET A 1 13.35 56.10 41.97
N ALA A 2 14.46 56.79 41.64
CA ALA A 2 15.14 56.58 40.34
C ALA A 2 15.60 55.12 40.09
N CYS A 3 16.24 54.46 41.06
CA CYS A 3 16.66 53.05 40.92
C CYS A 3 15.49 52.08 40.76
N GLU A 4 14.36 52.30 41.46
CA GLU A 4 13.18 51.45 41.36
C GLU A 4 12.53 51.55 39.97
N ILE A 5 12.45 52.77 39.42
CA ILE A 5 11.95 53.01 38.06
C ILE A 5 12.84 52.28 37.03
N ILE A 6 14.16 52.34 37.17
CA ILE A 6 15.11 51.62 36.29
C ILE A 6 14.89 50.11 36.37
N ILE A 7 14.74 49.53 37.58
CA ILE A 7 14.49 48.10 37.77
C ILE A 7 13.17 47.68 37.10
N ILE A 8 12.10 48.45 37.29
CA ILE A 8 10.80 48.20 36.66
C ILE A 8 10.91 48.23 35.12
N ILE A 9 11.61 49.21 34.55
CA ILE A 9 11.84 49.30 33.10
C ILE A 9 12.61 48.07 32.59
N ILE A 10 13.66 47.63 33.29
CA ILE A 10 14.43 46.43 32.91
C ILE A 10 13.53 45.18 32.94
N ILE A 11 12.70 45.01 33.96
CA ILE A 11 11.76 43.88 34.06
C ILE A 11 10.77 43.90 32.89
N ILE A 12 10.21 45.07 32.55
CA ILE A 12 9.29 45.22 31.41
C ILE A 12 9.99 44.85 30.09
N ILE A 13 11.23 45.30 29.87
CA ILE A 13 12.01 44.95 28.68
C ILE A 13 12.25 43.44 28.60
N ILE A 14 12.61 42.78 29.70
CA ILE A 14 12.81 41.33 29.76
C ILE A 14 11.50 40.58 29.42
N ILE A 15 10.36 41.01 29.97
CA ILE A 15 9.04 40.43 29.66
C ILE A 15 8.71 40.57 28.17
N ILE A 16 8.94 41.74 27.58
CA ILE A 16 8.73 41.98 26.14
C ILE A 16 9.61 41.06 25.30
N ILE A 17 10.90 40.89 25.65
CA ILE A 17 11.81 39.98 24.95
C ILE A 17 11.33 38.53 25.05
N ILE A 18 10.87 38.07 26.22
CA ILE A 18 10.32 36.72 26.41
C ILE A 18 9.08 36.51 25.54
N ILE A 19 8.16 37.48 25.49
CA ILE A 19 6.96 37.44 24.64
C ILE A 19 7.35 37.34 23.15
N ILE A 20 8.32 38.12 22.68
CA ILE A 20 8.82 38.07 21.30
C ILE A 20 9.41 36.68 20.99
N ILE A 21 10.20 36.11 21.90
CA ILE A 21 10.78 34.76 21.73
C ILE A 21 9.67 33.70 21.64
N ILE A 22 8.65 33.77 22.49
CA ILE A 22 7.49 32.85 22.44
C ILE A 22 6.75 32.97 21.10
N ILE A 23 6.51 34.18 20.61
CA ILE A 23 5.87 34.42 19.30
C ILE A 23 6.71 33.81 18.15
N ILE A 24 8.03 34.00 18.17
CA ILE A 24 8.94 33.41 17.17
C ILE A 24 8.88 31.87 17.21
N ILE A 25 8.87 31.26 18.39
CA ILE A 25 8.75 29.80 18.55
C ILE A 25 7.41 29.30 17.99
N ILE A 26 6.30 29.99 18.27
CA ILE A 26 4.97 29.65 17.72
C ILE A 26 4.97 29.73 16.19
N ILE A 27 5.56 30.78 15.60
CA ILE A 27 5.68 30.93 14.15
C ILE A 27 6.50 29.77 13.55
N ILE A 28 7.63 29.39 14.16
CA ILE A 28 8.45 28.25 13.72
C ILE A 28 7.65 26.94 13.76
N ILE A 29 6.89 26.70 14.83
CA ILE A 29 6.03 25.50 14.96
C ILE A 29 4.97 25.48 13.85
N ILE A 30 4.31 26.61 13.57
CA ILE A 30 3.32 26.73 12.48
C ILE A 30 3.96 26.42 11.11
N ILE A 31 5.15 26.94 10.84
CA ILE A 31 5.90 26.66 9.60
C ILE A 31 6.22 25.16 9.48
N ILE A 32 6.67 24.52 10.55
CA ILE A 32 6.95 23.08 10.58
C ILE A 32 5.67 22.27 10.29
N ILE A 33 4.53 22.63 10.90
CA ILE A 33 3.24 21.97 10.64
C ILE A 33 2.83 22.12 9.17
N ILE A 34 2.97 23.31 8.57
CA ILE A 34 2.68 23.55 7.15
C ILE A 34 3.57 22.67 6.25
N ILE A 35 4.88 22.58 6.55
CA ILE A 35 5.81 21.72 5.80
C ILE A 35 5.39 20.24 5.89
N ILE A 36 4.99 19.76 7.07
CA ILE A 36 4.50 18.38 7.27
C ILE A 36 3.23 18.12 6.43
N ILE A 37 2.29 19.06 6.43
CA ILE A 37 1.05 18.97 5.62
C ILE A 37 1.39 18.90 4.11
N ILE A 38 2.31 19.73 3.64
CA ILE A 38 2.78 19.73 2.24
C ILE A 38 3.40 18.37 1.87
N ILE A 39 4.25 17.80 2.74
CA ILE A 39 4.86 16.48 2.54
C ILE A 39 3.78 15.38 2.46
N ILE A 40 2.78 15.40 3.34
CA ILE A 40 1.66 14.45 3.31
C ILE A 40 0.88 14.55 1.99
N ILE A 41 0.58 15.77 1.52
CA ILE A 41 -0.10 15.99 0.23
C ILE A 41 0.73 15.43 -0.94
N ILE A 42 2.05 15.66 -0.95
CA ILE A 42 2.95 15.11 -1.98
C ILE A 42 2.93 13.57 -1.97
N ILE A 43 2.96 12.93 -0.79
CA ILE A 43 2.88 11.47 -0.66
C ILE A 43 1.54 10.94 -1.21
N ILE A 44 0.42 11.61 -0.90
CA ILE A 44 -0.90 11.23 -1.42
C ILE A 44 -0.93 11.33 -2.96
N ILE A 45 -0.39 12.41 -3.54
CA ILE A 45 -0.30 12.58 -5.00
C ILE A 45 0.54 11.46 -5.64
N ILE A 46 1.67 11.09 -5.05
CA ILE A 46 2.52 9.99 -5.54
C ILE A 46 1.76 8.65 -5.51
N ILE A 47 1.01 8.37 -4.44
CA ILE A 47 0.18 7.15 -4.32
C ILE A 47 -0.90 7.13 -5.42
N ILE A 48 -1.58 8.24 -5.66
CA ILE A 48 -2.59 8.35 -6.73
C ILE A 48 -1.97 8.09 -8.11
N ILE A 49 -0.78 8.65 -8.40
CA ILE A 49 -0.06 8.42 -9.66
C ILE A 49 0.30 6.93 -9.82
N ILE A 50 0.77 6.26 -8.76
CA ILE A 50 1.08 4.82 -8.78
C ILE A 50 -0.18 3.99 -9.08
N ILE A 51 -1.32 4.32 -8.46
CA ILE A 51 -2.61 3.65 -8.72
C ILE A 51 -3.03 3.82 -10.18
N ILE A 52 -2.91 5.03 -10.74
CA ILE A 52 -3.23 5.30 -12.15
C ILE A 52 -2.32 4.47 -13.09
N ILE A 53 -1.03 4.38 -12.81
CA ILE A 53 -0.08 3.56 -13.59
C ILE A 53 -0.48 2.07 -13.55
N ILE A 54 -0.85 1.55 -12.37
CA ILE A 54 -1.31 0.16 -12.22
C ILE A 54 -2.59 -0.08 -13.03
N ILE A 55 -3.56 0.83 -13.00
CA ILE A 55 -4.79 0.74 -13.79
C ILE A 55 -4.48 0.72 -15.30
N ILE A 56 -3.58 1.57 -15.78
CA ILE A 56 -3.14 1.60 -17.18
C ILE A 56 -2.49 0.27 -17.59
N ILE A 57 -1.64 -0.32 -16.74
CA ILE A 57 -1.01 -1.63 -16.98
C ILE A 57 -2.08 -2.73 -17.09
N ILE A 58 -3.06 -2.75 -16.18
CA ILE A 58 -4.16 -3.72 -16.20
C ILE A 58 -5.00 -3.59 -17.49
N ILE A 59 -5.37 -2.37 -17.89
CA ILE A 59 -6.12 -2.11 -19.13
C ILE A 59 -5.34 -2.61 -20.35
N ASN A 60 -4.04 -2.31 -20.45
CA ASN A 60 -3.20 -2.77 -21.54
C ASN A 60 -3.09 -4.31 -21.60
N LEU A 61 -2.99 -4.97 -20.45
CA LEU A 61 -2.95 -6.44 -20.36
C LEU A 61 -4.27 -7.08 -20.81
N LEU A 62 -5.42 -6.52 -20.42
CA LEU A 62 -6.74 -6.96 -20.86
C LEU A 62 -6.94 -6.78 -22.37
N ILE A 63 -6.48 -5.64 -22.94
CA ILE A 63 -6.50 -5.40 -24.39
C ILE A 63 -5.63 -6.43 -25.12
N PHE A 64 -4.42 -6.73 -24.62
CA PHE A 64 -3.54 -7.73 -25.20
C PHE A 64 -4.18 -9.13 -25.25
N GLU A 65 -4.85 -9.56 -24.17
CA GLU A 65 -5.58 -10.83 -24.16
C GLU A 65 -6.70 -10.88 -25.21
N SER A 66 -7.46 -9.79 -25.39
CA SER A 66 -8.54 -9.72 -26.38
C SER A 66 -8.03 -9.93 -27.81
N ASN A 67 -6.88 -9.33 -28.15
CA ASN A 67 -6.23 -9.48 -29.46
C ASN A 67 -5.76 -10.92 -29.72
N GLN A 68 -5.24 -11.62 -28.71
CA GLN A 68 -4.86 -13.04 -28.83
C GLN A 68 -6.06 -13.96 -29.09
N ARG A 69 -7.24 -13.65 -28.52
CA ARG A 69 -8.48 -14.42 -28.75
C ARG A 69 -9.00 -14.25 -30.20
N MET A 70 -8.82 -13.08 -30.81
CA MET A 70 -9.18 -12.82 -32.22
C MET A 70 -8.29 -13.58 -33.22
N SER A 71 -6.98 -13.68 -32.95
CA SER A 71 -6.03 -14.43 -33.78
C SER A 71 -6.44 -15.90 -33.99
N LYS A 72 -6.87 -16.58 -32.91
CA LYS A 72 -7.23 -18.02 -32.94
C LYS A 72 -8.53 -18.33 -33.68
N ARG A 73 -9.42 -17.35 -33.93
CA ARG A 73 -10.65 -17.57 -34.71
C ARG A 73 -10.46 -17.55 -36.24
N ARG A 74 -9.34 -17.02 -36.76
CA ARG A 74 -9.08 -16.97 -38.22
C ARG A 74 -8.50 -18.26 -38.83
N ARG A 75 -8.16 -19.28 -38.03
CA ARG A 75 -7.58 -20.56 -38.50
C ARG A 75 -8.58 -21.73 -38.59
N ARG A 76 -9.90 -21.47 -38.61
CA ARG A 76 -10.93 -22.50 -38.84
C ARG A 76 -11.98 -22.03 -39.86
N ARG A 77 -11.63 -22.08 -41.15
CA ARG A 77 -12.59 -22.21 -42.26
C ARG A 77 -12.09 -23.31 -43.20
N PRO A 78 -12.86 -24.37 -43.47
CA PRO A 78 -12.55 -25.32 -44.53
C PRO A 78 -12.68 -24.64 -45.90
N LEU A 79 -11.82 -25.04 -46.82
CA LEU A 79 -11.88 -24.66 -48.23
C LEU A 79 -12.82 -25.65 -48.95
N LEU A 80 -13.86 -25.15 -49.61
CA LEU A 80 -14.66 -25.94 -50.57
C LEU A 80 -14.91 -25.13 -51.84
N THR A 81 -14.90 -25.85 -52.95
CA THR A 81 -14.78 -25.37 -54.34
C THR A 81 -16.13 -25.04 -54.99
N PRO A 82 -16.15 -24.34 -56.14
CA PRO A 82 -17.39 -23.85 -56.75
C PRO A 82 -18.12 -24.92 -57.56
N ARG A 83 -19.45 -24.80 -57.65
CA ARG A 83 -20.25 -25.42 -58.71
C ARG A 83 -21.37 -24.49 -59.16
N THR A 84 -21.54 -24.40 -60.48
CA THR A 84 -22.54 -23.61 -61.20
C THR A 84 -23.90 -24.32 -61.29
N GLU A 85 -24.87 -23.57 -61.82
CA GLU A 85 -26.07 -24.01 -62.56
C GLU A 85 -27.46 -24.08 -61.87
N THR A 86 -28.26 -23.07 -62.26
CA THR A 86 -29.62 -23.15 -62.87
C THR A 86 -30.88 -23.61 -62.11
N SER A 87 -31.67 -22.59 -61.77
CA SER A 87 -33.01 -22.33 -62.34
C SER A 87 -34.29 -22.65 -61.54
N LYS A 88 -35.20 -21.65 -61.66
CA LYS A 88 -36.68 -21.68 -61.71
C LYS A 88 -37.51 -21.81 -60.42
N ASP A 89 -38.38 -20.79 -60.28
CA ASP A 89 -39.76 -20.82 -59.72
C ASP A 89 -39.89 -21.16 -58.21
N ARG A 90 -40.79 -20.64 -57.35
CA ARG A 90 -41.92 -19.68 -57.38
C ARG A 90 -42.34 -19.42 -55.89
N GLN A 91 -43.10 -18.42 -55.43
CA GLN A 91 -43.71 -17.19 -55.99
C GLN A 91 -44.06 -16.23 -54.80
N ALA A 92 -44.33 -14.94 -55.06
CA ALA A 92 -45.08 -13.99 -54.20
C ALA A 92 -44.50 -13.59 -52.80
N SER A 93 -44.69 -12.38 -52.26
CA SER A 93 -45.27 -11.12 -52.80
C SER A 93 -44.99 -9.92 -51.87
N LEU A 94 -44.80 -8.72 -52.46
CA LEU A 94 -45.25 -7.38 -52.01
C LEU A 94 -44.99 -6.92 -50.54
N GLY A 95 -44.46 -5.73 -50.25
CA GLY A 95 -43.95 -4.67 -51.14
C GLY A 95 -43.65 -3.33 -50.43
N HIS A 96 -42.50 -2.74 -50.80
CA HIS A 96 -42.27 -1.29 -50.99
C HIS A 96 -42.15 -0.32 -49.78
N ARG A 97 -40.88 -0.01 -49.48
CA ARG A 97 -40.30 1.32 -49.15
C ARG A 97 -39.95 2.05 -50.49
N PRO A 98 -39.39 3.29 -50.57
CA PRO A 98 -39.43 4.51 -49.74
C PRO A 98 -39.61 5.83 -50.60
N THR A 99 -39.15 6.99 -50.07
CA THR A 99 -38.60 8.22 -50.73
C THR A 99 -39.46 9.43 -51.20
N LEU A 100 -39.34 10.51 -50.42
CA LEU A 100 -39.06 11.95 -50.74
C LEU A 100 -38.89 12.46 -52.19
N SER A 101 -39.60 13.55 -52.53
CA SER A 101 -39.13 14.85 -53.15
C SER A 101 -40.36 15.78 -53.39
N ILE A 102 -40.44 17.03 -52.92
CA ILE A 102 -39.87 18.34 -53.34
C ILE A 102 -40.50 19.00 -54.60
N GLY A 103 -41.12 20.19 -54.40
CA GLY A 103 -41.40 21.27 -55.39
C GLY A 103 -42.64 21.12 -56.29
N THR A 104 -43.28 22.17 -56.86
CA THR A 104 -43.23 23.66 -56.67
C THR A 104 -44.32 24.33 -57.54
N ARG A 105 -44.89 25.49 -57.12
CA ARG A 105 -45.64 26.50 -57.97
C ARG A 105 -46.97 26.05 -58.62
N SER A 106 -47.97 26.89 -58.97
CA SER A 106 -48.22 28.35 -58.80
C SER A 106 -49.71 28.75 -59.08
N THR A 107 -50.18 29.84 -58.44
CA THR A 107 -51.16 30.86 -58.95
C THR A 107 -52.65 30.46 -59.17
N PRO A 108 -53.61 31.41 -59.35
CA PRO A 108 -54.15 32.30 -58.31
C PRO A 108 -55.71 32.42 -58.36
N VAL A 109 -56.28 33.53 -57.86
CA VAL A 109 -57.63 34.12 -58.10
C VAL A 109 -58.69 33.99 -56.98
N ASP A 110 -59.08 35.18 -56.51
CA ASP A 110 -60.32 35.70 -55.92
C ASP A 110 -61.09 35.08 -54.73
N GLN A 111 -61.18 35.93 -53.69
CA GLN A 111 -62.40 36.39 -53.01
C GLN A 111 -63.48 35.36 -52.66
N GLN A 112 -63.63 35.10 -51.35
CA GLN A 112 -64.83 35.56 -50.64
C GLN A 112 -64.62 35.51 -49.11
N GLU A 113 -64.81 36.64 -48.43
CA GLU A 113 -65.15 36.64 -47.01
C GLU A 113 -66.54 36.02 -46.86
N ASN A 114 -66.60 34.70 -46.67
CA ASN A 114 -67.85 34.05 -46.27
C ASN A 114 -67.97 34.10 -44.74
N THR A 115 -68.52 35.21 -44.24
CA THR A 115 -68.92 35.41 -42.84
C THR A 115 -70.16 34.59 -42.48
N ASN A 116 -70.16 33.31 -42.83
CA ASN A 116 -71.06 32.31 -42.26
C ASN A 116 -70.66 32.10 -40.80
N ILE A 117 -71.19 32.96 -39.92
CA ILE A 117 -71.21 32.73 -38.49
C ILE A 117 -71.89 31.37 -38.28
N PRO A 118 -71.17 30.32 -37.84
CA PRO A 118 -71.80 29.03 -37.60
C PRO A 118 -72.91 29.22 -36.58
N SER A 119 -74.09 28.61 -36.83
CA SER A 119 -75.12 28.49 -35.80
C SER A 119 -74.46 28.03 -34.50
N TRP A 120 -74.81 28.66 -33.38
CA TRP A 120 -74.23 28.32 -32.06
C TRP A 120 -74.23 26.81 -31.77
N GLN A 121 -75.22 26.09 -32.31
CA GLN A 121 -75.31 24.63 -32.27
C GLN A 121 -74.15 23.95 -33.01
N SER A 122 -73.86 24.30 -34.27
CA SER A 122 -72.78 23.67 -35.05
C SER A 122 -71.37 24.03 -34.53
N ALA A 123 -71.19 25.23 -33.98
CA ALA A 123 -69.97 25.61 -33.27
C ALA A 123 -69.78 24.78 -31.99
N PHE A 124 -70.86 24.59 -31.20
CA PHE A 124 -70.86 23.79 -29.98
C PHE A 124 -70.65 22.29 -30.26
N ASP A 125 -71.26 21.73 -31.30
CA ASP A 125 -71.06 20.33 -31.71
C ASP A 125 -69.64 20.09 -32.24
N SER A 126 -69.07 21.06 -32.96
CA SER A 126 -67.66 21.03 -33.38
C SER A 126 -66.73 21.03 -32.16
N PHE A 127 -66.97 21.92 -31.19
CA PHE A 127 -66.22 21.95 -29.92
C PHE A 127 -66.36 20.64 -29.14
N LYS A 128 -67.58 20.11 -28.99
CA LYS A 128 -67.87 18.83 -28.33
C LYS A 128 -67.10 17.68 -28.99
N THR A 129 -67.05 17.66 -30.33
CA THR A 129 -66.29 16.67 -31.11
C THR A 129 -64.78 16.80 -30.86
N VAL A 130 -64.24 18.01 -30.82
CA VAL A 130 -62.81 18.28 -30.52
C VAL A 130 -62.45 17.88 -29.08
N VAL A 131 -63.33 18.16 -28.11
CA VAL A 131 -63.16 17.76 -26.71
C VAL A 131 -63.20 16.24 -26.56
N GLN A 132 -64.18 15.57 -27.18
CA GLN A 132 -64.27 14.10 -27.19
C GLN A 132 -63.03 13.45 -27.82
N LYS A 133 -62.55 13.97 -28.95
CA LYS A 133 -61.33 13.49 -29.61
C LYS A 133 -60.08 13.72 -28.77
N SER A 134 -59.99 14.87 -28.09
CA SER A 134 -58.90 15.18 -27.15
C SER A 134 -58.90 14.23 -25.94
N ILE A 135 -60.07 13.98 -25.34
CA ILE A 135 -60.22 13.03 -24.22
C ILE A 135 -59.84 11.61 -24.63
N ALA A 136 -60.26 11.16 -25.83
CA ALA A 136 -59.86 9.86 -26.36
C ALA A 136 -58.33 9.76 -26.55
N SER A 137 -57.71 10.78 -27.16
CA SER A 137 -56.26 10.86 -27.35
C SER A 137 -55.50 10.82 -26.02
N VAL A 138 -55.93 11.59 -25.01
CA VAL A 138 -55.34 11.58 -23.66
C VAL A 138 -55.52 10.21 -22.99
N LYS A 139 -56.69 9.58 -23.12
CA LYS A 139 -56.95 8.24 -22.57
C LYS A 139 -56.02 7.18 -23.18
N ASP A 140 -55.77 7.23 -24.47
CA ASP A 140 -54.88 6.27 -25.14
C ASP A 140 -53.40 6.56 -24.85
N ALA A 141 -53.00 7.83 -24.72
CA ALA A 141 -51.68 8.21 -24.23
C ALA A 141 -51.42 7.71 -22.80
N ILE A 142 -52.42 7.82 -21.89
CA ILE A 142 -52.33 7.28 -20.52
C ILE A 142 -52.19 5.76 -20.52
N LYS A 143 -52.93 5.04 -21.37
CA LYS A 143 -52.76 3.57 -21.52
C LYS A 143 -51.36 3.21 -21.99
N GLN A 144 -50.84 3.90 -23.01
CA GLN A 144 -49.52 3.63 -23.55
C GLN A 144 -48.44 3.87 -22.48
N LEU A 145 -48.51 5.01 -21.77
CA LEU A 145 -47.63 5.31 -20.64
C LEU A 145 -47.69 4.24 -19.53
N HIS A 146 -48.86 3.68 -19.25
CA HIS A 146 -49.00 2.60 -18.26
C HIS A 146 -48.31 1.29 -18.71
N VAL A 147 -48.43 0.94 -20.00
CA VAL A 147 -47.75 -0.23 -20.59
C VAL A 147 -46.24 -0.02 -20.60
N ASP A 148 -45.78 1.13 -21.08
CA ASP A 148 -44.35 1.47 -21.17
C ASP A 148 -43.70 1.51 -19.78
N LEU A 149 -44.40 2.07 -18.78
CA LEU A 149 -43.94 2.08 -17.38
C LEU A 149 -43.88 0.67 -16.79
N GLY A 150 -44.86 -0.19 -17.07
CA GLY A 150 -44.85 -1.59 -16.63
C GLY A 150 -43.64 -2.36 -17.17
N GLN A 151 -43.35 -2.22 -18.46
CA GLN A 151 -42.16 -2.81 -19.10
C GLN A 151 -40.86 -2.25 -18.51
N ALA A 152 -40.80 -0.94 -18.24
CA ALA A 152 -39.64 -0.30 -17.62
C ALA A 152 -39.40 -0.82 -16.19
N ILE A 153 -40.46 -0.98 -15.39
CA ILE A 153 -40.38 -1.54 -14.03
C ILE A 153 -39.88 -3.00 -14.07
N GLU A 154 -40.42 -3.85 -14.94
CA GLU A 154 -39.98 -5.25 -15.06
C GLU A 154 -38.50 -5.34 -15.48
N PHE A 155 -38.06 -4.50 -16.43
CA PHE A 155 -36.67 -4.43 -16.84
C PHE A 155 -35.73 -3.99 -15.71
N GLN A 156 -36.11 -2.95 -14.94
CA GLN A 156 -35.29 -2.49 -13.81
C GLN A 156 -35.26 -3.52 -12.68
N SER A 157 -36.37 -4.22 -12.40
CA SER A 157 -36.40 -5.30 -11.40
C SER A 157 -35.35 -6.37 -11.72
N LYS A 158 -35.35 -6.91 -12.95
CA LYS A 158 -34.37 -7.92 -13.39
C LYS A 158 -32.92 -7.43 -13.28
N ARG A 159 -32.68 -6.15 -13.52
CA ARG A 159 -31.36 -5.53 -13.37
C ARG A 159 -30.95 -5.40 -11.89
N VAL A 160 -31.90 -5.09 -11.00
CA VAL A 160 -31.66 -5.07 -9.55
C VAL A 160 -31.32 -6.48 -9.06
N ASP A 161 -32.12 -7.49 -9.43
CA ASP A 161 -31.86 -8.90 -9.07
C ASP A 161 -30.46 -9.36 -9.51
N GLU A 162 -30.04 -9.00 -10.74
CA GLU A 162 -28.70 -9.31 -11.26
C GLU A 162 -27.60 -8.56 -10.49
N MET A 163 -27.84 -7.31 -10.09
CA MET A 163 -26.89 -6.53 -9.29
C MET A 163 -26.77 -7.06 -7.86
N GLU A 164 -27.87 -7.45 -7.21
CA GLU A 164 -27.87 -8.06 -5.89
C GLU A 164 -27.12 -9.39 -5.88
N SER A 165 -27.38 -10.25 -6.87
CA SER A 165 -26.64 -11.51 -7.06
C SER A 165 -25.13 -11.29 -7.24
N LYS A 166 -24.74 -10.27 -8.02
CA LYS A 166 -23.33 -9.88 -8.19
C LYS A 166 -22.72 -9.31 -6.91
N MET A 167 -23.46 -8.50 -6.14
CA MET A 167 -22.99 -7.98 -4.85
C MET A 167 -22.80 -9.09 -3.83
N ALA A 168 -23.71 -10.06 -3.76
CA ALA A 168 -23.58 -11.23 -2.88
C ALA A 168 -22.35 -12.08 -3.24
N ALA A 169 -22.13 -12.35 -4.53
CA ALA A 169 -20.93 -13.06 -4.99
C ALA A 169 -19.64 -12.29 -4.64
N MET A 170 -19.61 -10.98 -4.92
CA MET A 170 -18.45 -10.13 -4.62
C MET A 170 -18.19 -9.99 -3.11
N GLY A 171 -19.23 -10.00 -2.27
CA GLY A 171 -19.12 -10.02 -0.82
C GLY A 171 -18.48 -11.31 -0.29
N ASN A 172 -18.88 -12.46 -0.85
CA ASN A 172 -18.26 -13.76 -0.54
C ASN A 172 -16.77 -13.79 -0.96
N ASP A 173 -16.45 -13.29 -2.16
CA ASP A 173 -15.06 -13.19 -2.62
C ASP A 173 -14.23 -12.27 -1.73
N HIS A 174 -14.78 -11.12 -1.31
CA HIS A 174 -14.11 -10.20 -0.38
C HIS A 174 -13.83 -10.86 0.98
N ALA A 175 -14.78 -11.61 1.53
CA ALA A 175 -14.59 -12.38 2.77
C ALA A 175 -13.49 -13.45 2.60
N ASN A 176 -13.51 -14.19 1.48
CA ASN A 176 -12.49 -15.20 1.15
C ASN A 176 -11.09 -14.58 1.01
N PHE A 177 -10.97 -13.44 0.33
CA PHE A 177 -9.69 -12.73 0.20
C PHE A 177 -9.21 -12.17 1.53
N SER A 178 -10.08 -11.58 2.35
CA SER A 178 -9.75 -11.09 3.69
C SER A 178 -9.21 -12.21 4.59
N ALA A 179 -9.89 -13.36 4.63
CA ALA A 179 -9.42 -14.53 5.37
C ALA A 179 -8.06 -15.03 4.87
N LYS A 180 -7.83 -15.02 3.55
CA LYS A 180 -6.56 -15.43 2.94
C LYS A 180 -5.42 -14.45 3.21
N ILE A 181 -5.69 -13.15 3.30
CA ILE A 181 -4.71 -12.12 3.68
C ILE A 181 -4.22 -12.40 5.11
N LEU A 182 -5.13 -12.56 6.07
CA LEU A 182 -4.79 -12.86 7.46
C LEU A 182 -3.97 -14.17 7.60
N GLN A 183 -4.32 -15.21 6.84
CA GLN A 183 -3.54 -16.46 6.79
C GLN A 183 -2.13 -16.27 6.20
N LEU A 184 -1.98 -15.40 5.19
CA LEU A 184 -0.68 -15.11 4.59
C LEU A 184 0.20 -14.27 5.52
N GLU A 185 -0.38 -13.31 6.26
CA GLU A 185 0.32 -12.50 7.25
C GLU A 185 0.87 -13.35 8.40
N ASP A 186 0.04 -14.23 8.99
CA ASP A 186 0.46 -15.20 10.00
C ASP A 186 1.55 -16.16 9.46
N ALA A 187 1.41 -16.63 8.22
CA ALA A 187 2.40 -17.49 7.58
C ALA A 187 3.73 -16.77 7.29
N LEU A 188 3.72 -15.45 7.04
CA LEU A 188 4.92 -14.63 6.88
C LEU A 188 5.62 -14.43 8.24
N LEU A 189 4.90 -14.05 9.28
CA LEU A 189 5.45 -13.91 10.64
C LEU A 189 6.14 -15.21 11.11
N LYS A 190 5.48 -16.35 10.94
CA LYS A 190 6.05 -17.67 11.27
C LYS A 190 7.27 -18.03 10.43
N LYS A 191 7.35 -17.57 9.18
CA LYS A 191 8.54 -17.74 8.33
C LYS A 191 9.70 -16.87 8.81
N ASP A 192 9.46 -15.61 9.15
CA ASP A 192 10.50 -14.69 9.63
C ASP A 192 11.10 -15.16 10.96
N GLU A 193 10.27 -15.64 11.89
CA GLU A 193 10.75 -16.30 13.12
C GLU A 193 11.65 -17.51 12.83
N LYS A 194 11.25 -18.35 11.85
CA LYS A 194 12.01 -19.55 11.46
C LYS A 194 13.32 -19.18 10.74
N ILE A 195 13.31 -18.20 9.84
CA ILE A 195 14.50 -17.67 9.16
C ILE A 195 15.48 -17.13 10.19
N ASN A 196 15.03 -16.29 11.12
CA ASN A 196 15.88 -15.75 12.17
C ASN A 196 16.41 -16.85 13.11
N LYS A 197 15.61 -17.87 13.44
CA LYS A 197 16.07 -19.04 14.21
C LYS A 197 17.19 -19.79 13.48
N LEU A 198 17.07 -20.00 12.16
CA LEU A 198 18.12 -20.63 11.34
C LEU A 198 19.37 -19.76 11.25
N GLU A 199 19.21 -18.44 11.06
CA GLU A 199 20.31 -17.48 11.04
C GLU A 199 21.07 -17.46 12.37
N ARG A 200 20.36 -17.42 13.51
CA ARG A 200 20.97 -17.57 14.85
C ARG A 200 21.75 -18.88 15.01
N MET A 201 21.25 -20.00 14.47
CA MET A 201 21.98 -21.28 14.51
C MET A 201 23.25 -21.23 13.64
N SER A 202 23.19 -20.61 12.46
CA SER A 202 24.36 -20.40 11.59
C SER A 202 25.42 -19.52 12.28
N ARG A 203 25.01 -18.40 12.88
CA ARG A 203 25.87 -17.46 13.62
C ARG A 203 26.29 -17.96 15.01
N ARG A 204 25.77 -19.10 15.49
CA ARG A 204 25.93 -19.54 16.88
C ARG A 204 27.39 -19.61 17.34
N ASN A 205 28.28 -20.09 16.47
CA ASN A 205 29.72 -20.23 16.75
C ASN A 205 30.54 -18.98 16.41
N ASN A 206 29.91 -17.92 15.89
CA ASN A 206 30.58 -16.70 15.47
C ASN A 206 30.71 -15.70 16.63
N PHE A 207 31.77 -14.91 16.63
CA PHE A 207 31.90 -13.68 17.42
C PHE A 207 32.60 -12.60 16.60
N ARG A 208 32.45 -11.34 17.02
CA ARG A 208 33.07 -10.18 16.36
C ARG A 208 34.10 -9.53 17.27
N ILE A 209 35.21 -9.11 16.69
CA ILE A 209 36.24 -8.30 17.34
C ILE A 209 36.17 -6.90 16.76
N VAL A 210 35.89 -5.92 17.61
CA VAL A 210 35.63 -4.53 17.24
C VAL A 210 36.78 -3.65 17.74
N GLY A 211 37.28 -2.73 16.92
CA GLY A 211 38.33 -1.78 17.29
C GLY A 211 39.77 -2.23 17.03
N VAL A 212 39.98 -3.33 16.29
CA VAL A 212 41.32 -3.71 15.81
C VAL A 212 41.66 -2.88 14.57
N ASN A 213 42.74 -2.10 14.63
CA ASN A 213 43.23 -1.30 13.48
C ASN A 213 43.45 -2.17 12.24
N GLN A 214 43.25 -1.60 11.05
CA GLN A 214 43.43 -2.31 9.78
C GLN A 214 44.72 -1.85 9.09
N ASN A 215 45.61 -2.80 8.79
CA ASN A 215 46.83 -2.55 8.03
C ASN A 215 46.67 -3.07 6.59
N ASN A 216 47.39 -2.45 5.64
CA ASN A 216 47.38 -2.93 4.25
C ASN A 216 48.14 -4.25 4.14
N GLY A 217 47.57 -5.25 3.46
CA GLY A 217 48.15 -6.60 3.36
C GLY A 217 48.17 -7.41 4.67
N GLU A 218 47.35 -7.06 5.67
CA GLU A 218 47.32 -7.78 6.95
C GLU A 218 46.87 -9.25 6.83
N ASN A 219 47.54 -10.15 7.58
CA ASN A 219 47.02 -11.50 7.80
C ASN A 219 46.09 -11.50 9.03
N VAL A 220 44.78 -11.44 8.77
CA VAL A 220 43.73 -11.47 9.80
C VAL A 220 43.81 -12.72 10.67
N GLU A 221 44.23 -13.87 10.12
CA GLU A 221 44.34 -15.12 10.86
C GLU A 221 45.48 -15.09 11.89
N SER A 222 46.65 -14.57 11.50
CA SER A 222 47.76 -14.32 12.42
C SER A 222 47.38 -13.32 13.53
N ILE A 223 46.67 -12.23 13.19
CA ILE A 223 46.21 -11.27 14.21
C ILE A 223 45.36 -11.98 15.28
N VAL A 224 44.41 -12.84 14.87
CA VAL A 224 43.54 -13.52 15.84
C VAL A 224 44.29 -14.62 16.59
N LYS A 225 45.06 -15.48 15.91
CA LYS A 225 45.78 -16.62 16.51
C LYS A 225 46.95 -16.19 17.41
N ASP A 226 47.72 -15.19 17.00
CA ASP A 226 49.01 -14.87 17.62
C ASP A 226 48.89 -13.73 18.65
N GLN A 227 47.90 -12.84 18.51
CA GLN A 227 47.73 -11.66 19.39
C GLN A 227 46.50 -11.71 20.29
N ILE A 228 45.41 -12.37 19.87
CA ILE A 228 44.12 -12.28 20.56
C ILE A 228 43.80 -13.56 21.33
N LEU A 229 43.89 -14.74 20.71
CA LEU A 229 43.62 -16.02 21.38
C LEU A 229 44.52 -16.30 22.59
N PRO A 230 45.84 -15.99 22.59
CA PRO A 230 46.70 -16.30 23.73
C PRO A 230 46.28 -15.58 25.02
N LEU A 231 45.54 -14.46 24.92
CA LEU A 231 45.01 -13.71 26.07
C LEU A 231 43.95 -14.49 26.88
N PHE A 232 43.40 -15.58 26.34
CA PHE A 232 42.28 -16.30 26.95
C PHE A 232 42.69 -17.54 27.77
N ASP A 233 44.00 -17.82 27.90
CA ASP A 233 44.57 -18.95 28.66
C ASP A 233 43.82 -20.26 28.40
N ASN A 234 43.68 -20.62 27.12
CA ASN A 234 43.02 -21.86 26.71
C ASN A 234 43.60 -22.33 25.36
N PRO A 235 44.45 -23.38 25.33
CA PRO A 235 45.07 -23.88 24.11
C PRO A 235 44.08 -24.60 23.18
N ASP A 236 42.92 -25.03 23.68
CA ASP A 236 41.94 -25.78 22.91
C ASP A 236 41.15 -24.88 21.92
N ILE A 237 41.37 -23.56 21.90
CA ILE A 237 40.61 -22.63 21.04
C ILE A 237 41.09 -22.69 19.59
N VAL A 238 40.53 -23.64 18.84
CA VAL A 238 40.60 -23.72 17.37
C VAL A 238 39.54 -22.83 16.69
N ILE A 239 39.99 -22.06 15.71
CA ILE A 239 39.16 -21.24 14.80
C ILE A 239 38.98 -22.00 13.48
N GLU A 240 37.76 -21.97 12.93
CA GLU A 240 37.43 -22.50 11.60
C GLU A 240 37.78 -21.50 10.49
N ARG A 241 37.45 -20.22 10.70
CA ARG A 241 37.70 -19.12 9.75
C ARG A 241 37.61 -17.76 10.44
N CYS A 242 38.38 -16.79 9.94
CA CYS A 242 38.26 -15.38 10.32
C CYS A 242 38.55 -14.45 9.13
N HIS A 243 37.90 -13.29 9.10
CA HIS A 243 38.01 -12.30 8.02
C HIS A 243 37.49 -10.94 8.51
N ARG A 244 37.88 -9.86 7.83
CA ARG A 244 37.21 -8.55 7.99
C ARG A 244 35.78 -8.63 7.46
N ASP A 245 34.84 -8.03 8.17
CA ASP A 245 33.42 -7.97 7.81
C ASP A 245 32.83 -6.58 8.10
N GLY A 246 31.88 -6.17 7.27
CA GLY A 246 31.34 -4.81 7.23
C GLY A 246 32.21 -3.83 6.42
N ARG A 247 31.72 -2.59 6.30
CA ARG A 247 32.33 -1.54 5.43
C ARG A 247 33.30 -0.59 6.15
N GLY A 248 33.43 -0.71 7.48
CA GLY A 248 33.95 0.38 8.31
C GLY A 248 32.98 1.57 8.36
N ALA A 249 33.11 2.45 9.34
CA ALA A 249 32.25 3.64 9.47
C ALA A 249 32.93 4.73 10.30
N ASN A 250 32.83 5.99 9.86
CA ASN A 250 33.35 7.17 10.56
C ASN A 250 34.83 7.02 11.00
N GLY A 251 35.68 6.58 10.08
CA GLY A 251 37.10 6.33 10.34
C GLY A 251 37.42 5.06 11.15
N ARG A 252 36.41 4.28 11.56
CA ARG A 252 36.63 2.99 12.23
C ARG A 252 36.85 1.86 11.22
N PRO A 253 37.84 0.98 11.45
CA PRO A 253 38.08 -0.19 10.61
C PRO A 253 36.89 -1.17 10.67
N PRO A 254 36.71 -2.05 9.66
CA PRO A 254 35.75 -3.15 9.72
C PRO A 254 36.05 -4.11 10.89
N ASP A 255 35.01 -4.73 11.43
CA ASP A 255 35.14 -5.74 12.48
C ASP A 255 35.85 -6.98 11.93
N ILE A 256 36.51 -7.75 12.81
CA ILE A 256 36.95 -9.10 12.46
C ILE A 256 35.84 -10.07 12.87
N LEU A 257 35.24 -10.77 11.90
CA LEU A 257 34.28 -11.85 12.13
C LEU A 257 35.03 -13.17 12.23
N VAL A 258 34.96 -13.80 13.40
CA VAL A 258 35.63 -15.07 13.73
C VAL A 258 34.59 -16.16 13.97
N ARG A 259 34.86 -17.37 13.48
CA ARG A 259 34.05 -18.57 13.72
C ARG A 259 34.84 -19.62 14.46
N CYS A 260 34.40 -19.99 15.67
CA CYS A 260 34.95 -21.14 16.40
C CYS A 260 34.50 -22.46 15.78
N LEU A 261 35.34 -23.50 15.90
CA LEU A 261 34.96 -24.85 15.50
C LEU A 261 33.76 -25.39 16.31
N SER A 262 33.67 -25.05 17.60
CA SER A 262 32.56 -25.43 18.48
C SER A 262 31.98 -24.25 19.27
N TYR A 263 30.68 -24.34 19.58
CA TYR A 263 29.97 -23.37 20.40
C TYR A 263 30.56 -23.23 21.82
N ARG A 264 31.08 -24.32 22.40
CA ARG A 264 31.70 -24.31 23.75
C ARG A 264 32.84 -23.29 23.82
N MET A 265 33.73 -23.34 22.83
CA MET A 265 34.93 -22.48 22.76
C MET A 265 34.54 -21.00 22.67
N LYS A 266 33.53 -20.67 21.85
CA LYS A 266 32.94 -19.32 21.84
C LYS A 266 32.40 -18.95 23.22
N VAL A 267 31.65 -19.82 23.89
CA VAL A 267 31.08 -19.52 25.22
C VAL A 267 32.18 -19.21 26.24
N ASP A 268 33.32 -19.91 26.19
CA ASP A 268 34.42 -19.70 27.13
C ASP A 268 35.16 -18.37 26.87
N ILE A 269 35.43 -18.03 25.60
CA ILE A 269 35.87 -16.67 25.20
C ILE A 269 34.86 -15.64 25.73
N MET A 270 33.57 -15.86 25.47
CA MET A 270 32.51 -14.90 25.80
C MET A 270 32.33 -14.69 27.30
N LYS A 271 32.60 -15.70 28.15
CA LYS A 271 32.64 -15.55 29.61
C LYS A 271 33.85 -14.72 30.05
N LYS A 272 35.07 -15.08 29.61
CA LYS A 272 36.32 -14.44 30.04
C LYS A 272 36.53 -13.03 29.46
N ARG A 273 35.91 -12.67 28.32
CA ARG A 273 36.24 -11.43 27.57
C ARG A 273 36.20 -10.12 28.37
N ARG A 274 35.31 -10.00 29.38
CA ARG A 274 35.19 -8.76 30.17
C ARG A 274 36.39 -8.54 31.09
N THR A 275 36.96 -9.60 31.65
CA THR A 275 38.14 -9.51 32.53
C THR A 275 39.42 -9.44 31.70
N VAL A 276 39.54 -10.30 30.69
CA VAL A 276 40.72 -10.42 29.81
C VAL A 276 40.98 -9.16 28.97
N LEU A 277 39.93 -8.53 28.44
CA LEU A 277 40.06 -7.37 27.55
C LEU A 277 39.92 -6.01 28.28
N ASN A 278 39.96 -6.01 29.61
CA ASN A 278 39.89 -4.77 30.37
C ASN A 278 41.11 -3.87 30.04
N GLY A 279 40.87 -2.59 29.76
CA GLY A 279 41.91 -1.65 29.32
C GLY A 279 42.50 -1.89 27.92
N LYS A 280 42.00 -2.85 27.12
CA LYS A 280 42.42 -3.03 25.72
C LYS A 280 41.66 -2.08 24.79
N ALA A 281 42.29 -1.69 23.68
CA ALA A 281 41.70 -0.80 22.66
C ALA A 281 40.58 -1.46 21.82
N PHE A 282 40.44 -2.80 21.91
CA PHE A 282 39.45 -3.58 21.17
C PHE A 282 38.58 -4.41 22.12
N PHE A 283 37.39 -4.80 21.67
CA PHE A 283 36.44 -5.58 22.47
C PHE A 283 35.75 -6.66 21.63
N ILE A 284 35.28 -7.71 22.31
CA ILE A 284 34.58 -8.84 21.67
C ILE A 284 33.06 -8.76 21.94
N VAL A 285 32.27 -8.95 20.88
CA VAL A 285 30.80 -9.00 20.92
C VAL A 285 30.26 -10.24 20.22
N ASP A 286 28.99 -10.56 20.50
CA ASP A 286 28.28 -11.64 19.83
C ASP A 286 27.85 -11.24 18.41
N ASP A 287 27.93 -12.15 17.44
CA ASP A 287 27.45 -11.97 16.07
C ASP A 287 25.93 -12.19 16.03
N LEU A 288 25.18 -11.22 16.54
CA LEU A 288 23.72 -11.27 16.56
C LEU A 288 23.13 -11.06 15.15
N THR A 289 21.97 -11.66 14.89
CA THR A 289 21.18 -11.37 13.69
C THR A 289 20.66 -9.93 13.72
N LYS A 290 20.20 -9.40 12.58
CA LYS A 290 19.69 -8.03 12.51
C LYS A 290 18.53 -7.79 13.49
N MET A 291 17.58 -8.72 13.58
CA MET A 291 16.43 -8.60 14.48
C MET A 291 16.81 -8.71 15.95
N ASP A 292 17.75 -9.60 16.29
CA ASP A 292 18.26 -9.72 17.65
C ASP A 292 19.06 -8.46 18.07
N LEU A 293 19.80 -7.86 17.14
CA LEU A 293 20.52 -6.61 17.37
C LEU A 293 19.56 -5.43 17.55
N THR A 294 18.46 -5.34 16.79
CA THR A 294 17.45 -4.29 16.98
C THR A 294 16.72 -4.43 18.30
N GLU A 295 16.30 -5.64 18.70
CA GLU A 295 15.64 -5.86 19.99
C GLU A 295 16.59 -5.61 21.16
N ARG A 296 17.87 -5.97 21.03
CA ARG A 296 18.89 -5.65 22.04
C ARG A 296 19.16 -4.15 22.16
N LYS A 297 19.11 -3.40 21.06
CA LYS A 297 19.28 -1.93 21.04
C LYS A 297 18.06 -1.20 21.59
N LYS A 298 16.85 -1.67 21.30
CA LYS A 298 15.57 -1.11 21.75
C LYS A 298 15.55 -0.85 23.25
N TRP A 299 16.05 -1.81 24.04
CA TRP A 299 16.05 -1.76 25.51
C TRP A 299 17.39 -1.34 26.13
N ALA A 300 18.32 -0.77 25.35
CA ALA A 300 19.69 -0.56 25.81
C ALA A 300 19.81 0.46 26.95
N LEU A 301 18.88 1.41 27.06
CA LEU A 301 18.87 2.44 28.11
C LEU A 301 18.26 1.90 29.41
N GLU A 302 17.13 1.21 29.30
CA GLU A 302 16.38 0.58 30.38
C GLU A 302 17.22 -0.52 31.03
N VAL A 303 17.87 -1.36 30.21
CA VAL A 303 18.78 -2.39 30.71
C VAL A 303 19.99 -1.78 31.43
N LYS A 304 20.48 -0.60 30.99
CA LYS A 304 21.54 0.11 31.72
C LYS A 304 21.05 0.54 33.11
N GLN A 305 19.89 1.20 33.18
CA GLN A 305 19.27 1.61 34.45
C GLN A 305 19.04 0.40 35.38
N LEU A 306 18.62 -0.75 34.84
CA LEU A 306 18.46 -1.98 35.61
C LEU A 306 19.79 -2.51 36.16
N TYR A 307 20.89 -2.46 35.40
CA TYR A 307 22.22 -2.80 35.93
C TYR A 307 22.69 -1.82 37.01
N ASP A 308 22.46 -0.51 36.82
CA ASP A 308 22.80 0.53 37.79
C ASP A 308 22.02 0.31 39.12
N ASN A 309 20.80 -0.23 39.03
CA ASN A 309 19.96 -0.67 40.17
C ASN A 309 20.27 -2.11 40.66
N GLY A 310 21.38 -2.73 40.23
CA GLY A 310 21.81 -4.07 40.67
C GLY A 310 21.07 -5.26 40.05
N THR A 311 20.11 -5.04 39.15
CA THR A 311 19.38 -6.11 38.44
C THR A 311 20.23 -6.66 37.31
N THR A 312 20.51 -7.97 37.31
CA THR A 312 21.32 -8.61 36.27
C THR A 312 20.45 -9.30 35.21
N LEU A 313 20.65 -8.89 33.96
CA LEU A 313 20.01 -9.46 32.78
C LEU A 313 21.04 -10.03 31.81
N HIS A 314 20.63 -11.00 30.99
CA HIS A 314 21.40 -11.50 29.86
C HIS A 314 20.53 -11.60 28.60
N PHE A 315 21.14 -11.38 27.43
CA PHE A 315 20.43 -11.48 26.15
C PHE A 315 20.71 -12.84 25.51
N SER A 316 19.66 -13.65 25.28
CA SER A 316 19.80 -14.98 24.69
C SER A 316 18.54 -15.43 23.95
N GLY A 317 18.73 -15.87 22.70
CA GLY A 317 17.64 -16.33 21.82
C GLY A 317 16.69 -15.20 21.41
N GLY A 318 17.22 -14.00 21.13
CA GLY A 318 16.44 -12.82 20.76
C GLY A 318 15.64 -12.17 21.88
N LYS A 319 15.84 -12.57 23.15
CA LYS A 319 15.13 -12.01 24.31
C LYS A 319 16.10 -11.68 25.45
N TRP A 320 15.78 -10.64 26.20
CA TRP A 320 16.37 -10.40 27.52
C TRP A 320 15.81 -11.41 28.52
N ARG A 321 16.65 -11.82 29.47
CA ARG A 321 16.35 -12.85 30.46
C ARG A 321 16.96 -12.50 31.81
N ASP A 322 16.28 -12.89 32.87
CA ASP A 322 16.73 -12.76 34.26
C ASP A 322 17.87 -13.75 34.60
N GLY A 323 18.36 -13.71 35.85
CA GLY A 323 19.36 -14.66 36.34
C GLY A 323 18.90 -16.13 36.35
N ALA A 324 17.58 -16.40 36.33
CA ALA A 324 17.01 -17.73 36.25
C ALA A 324 16.79 -18.22 34.80
N GLY A 325 17.10 -17.39 33.79
CA GLY A 325 16.91 -17.72 32.37
C GLY A 325 15.48 -17.52 31.87
N LYS A 326 14.55 -17.00 32.68
CA LYS A 326 13.18 -16.68 32.23
C LYS A 326 13.20 -15.39 31.39
N PRO A 327 12.35 -15.26 30.35
CA PRO A 327 12.23 -14.02 29.59
C PRO A 327 11.85 -12.85 30.51
N TYR A 328 12.63 -11.77 30.44
CA TYR A 328 12.35 -10.54 31.17
C TYR A 328 11.35 -9.70 30.38
N THR A 329 10.30 -9.20 31.05
CA THR A 329 9.30 -8.32 30.46
C THR A 329 9.60 -6.89 30.90
N PHE A 330 9.82 -6.00 29.94
CA PHE A 330 9.95 -4.58 30.23
C PHE A 330 8.58 -3.95 30.40
N GLU A 331 8.41 -3.16 31.46
CA GLU A 331 7.24 -2.29 31.59
C GLU A 331 7.31 -1.21 30.51
N ILE A 332 6.40 -1.28 29.55
CA ILE A 332 6.23 -0.22 28.55
C ILE A 332 5.63 0.97 29.30
N ARG A 333 6.47 1.94 29.66
CA ARG A 333 5.98 3.26 30.09
C ARG A 333 5.20 3.84 28.92
N ALA A 334 3.90 4.03 29.10
CA ALA A 334 3.08 4.79 28.18
C ALA A 334 3.64 6.23 28.11
N THR A 335 4.17 6.59 26.95
CA THR A 335 4.68 7.93 26.61
C THR A 335 3.58 8.83 26.09
#